data_AF-A0A0M0T775-F1
#
_entry.id   AF-A0A0M0T775-F1
#
_cell.length_a   1.000
_cell.length_b   1.000
_cell.length_c   1.000
_cell.angle_alpha   90.00
_cell.angle_beta   90.00
_cell.angle_gamma   90.00
#
_symmetry.space_group_name_H-M   'P 1'
#
loop_
_entity.id
_entity.type
_entity.pdbx_description
1 polymer ?
#
loop_
_entity_poly.entity_id
_entity_poly.type
_entity_poly.pdbx_seq_one_letter_code
_entity_poly.pdbx_strand_id
1 'polypeptide(L)'
;MSEQTNWGATPDEWFHMDLILGCAEKLLPVVCNPDALVSPDSSLKSIGKTPSRYNRLRQVVGIPRWTEKIVTDSDITTWSNEPDYGICMRTGRNELAVDCDSEDEKIQAQIQALLTQMFGKLPPRRHRNNSNKCLYLLSVKGEYRKRVHRLDGDLGIIELLADGQQFVAAGTHPSGARIQWDGGLPSDPLEITPEQLEMLWSALAEQLPVAVSTEAIAAGKLRDRGISTPNATDETADYLDANGWTLGVGKNGERYITCPFADGHSIDSDPTSTAYFPSSTAGFKVGHFKCLHASCAHRNDGDFLNAIEFGVRDFEDLT
;
A
#
# COMPACT_ATOMS: atom_id res chain seq x y z
N MET A 1 -25.45 -2.58 -30.33
CA MET A 1 -24.60 -2.39 -29.13
C MET A 1 -25.07 -3.43 -28.14
N SER A 2 -24.31 -4.50 -27.91
CA SER A 2 -24.72 -5.54 -26.96
C SER A 2 -24.74 -4.93 -25.56
N GLU A 3 -25.93 -4.84 -24.96
CA GLU A 3 -26.09 -4.49 -23.56
C GLU A 3 -25.26 -5.47 -22.73
N GLN A 4 -24.23 -4.95 -22.06
CA GLN A 4 -23.41 -5.75 -21.16
C GLN A 4 -24.25 -6.02 -19.92
N THR A 5 -24.95 -7.16 -19.88
CA THR A 5 -25.95 -7.48 -18.84
C THR A 5 -25.34 -7.84 -17.48
N ASN A 6 -24.02 -7.89 -17.35
CA ASN A 6 -23.33 -8.33 -16.14
C ASN A 6 -22.02 -7.55 -15.92
N TRP A 7 -22.00 -6.65 -14.94
CA TRP A 7 -20.83 -5.86 -14.57
C TRP A 7 -19.88 -6.61 -13.64
N GLY A 8 -20.43 -7.47 -12.79
CA GLY A 8 -19.73 -8.20 -11.76
C GLY A 8 -19.02 -9.46 -12.25
N ALA A 9 -18.55 -10.23 -11.28
CA ALA A 9 -18.03 -11.57 -11.48
C ALA A 9 -19.19 -12.56 -11.64
N THR A 10 -18.98 -13.56 -12.48
CA THR A 10 -19.88 -14.69 -12.68
C THR A 10 -19.88 -15.63 -11.46
N PRO A 11 -20.92 -16.44 -11.27
CA PRO A 11 -20.93 -17.47 -10.23
C PRO A 11 -19.73 -18.42 -10.30
N ASP A 12 -19.27 -18.76 -11.51
CA ASP A 12 -18.09 -19.62 -11.72
C ASP A 12 -16.78 -18.92 -11.29
N GLU A 13 -16.64 -17.61 -11.52
CA GLU A 13 -15.51 -16.83 -11.03
C GLU A 13 -15.47 -16.80 -9.49
N TRP A 14 -16.63 -16.65 -8.83
CA TRP A 14 -16.73 -16.74 -7.38
C TRP A 14 -16.37 -18.12 -6.86
N PHE A 15 -16.96 -19.17 -7.45
CA PHE A 15 -16.67 -20.57 -7.11
C PHE A 15 -15.18 -20.89 -7.24
N HIS A 16 -14.55 -20.46 -8.33
CA HIS A 16 -13.13 -20.71 -8.58
C HIS A 16 -12.24 -20.02 -7.54
N MET A 17 -12.47 -18.74 -7.26
CA MET A 17 -11.66 -17.97 -6.30
C MET A 17 -11.84 -18.46 -4.85
N ASP A 18 -13.04 -18.92 -4.52
CA ASP A 18 -13.39 -19.48 -3.21
C ASP A 18 -12.75 -20.86 -3.01
N LEU A 19 -13.12 -21.83 -3.86
CA LEU A 19 -12.84 -23.25 -3.64
C LEU A 19 -11.60 -23.79 -4.36
N ILE A 20 -11.31 -23.30 -5.57
CA ILE A 20 -10.16 -23.80 -6.35
C ILE A 20 -8.89 -23.11 -5.87
N LEU A 21 -8.90 -21.77 -5.81
CA LEU A 21 -7.78 -20.99 -5.28
C LEU A 21 -7.72 -21.03 -3.73
N GLY A 22 -8.81 -21.44 -3.07
CA GLY A 22 -8.85 -21.60 -1.61
C GLY A 22 -8.80 -20.27 -0.84
N CYS A 23 -9.20 -19.15 -1.46
CA CYS A 23 -9.00 -17.81 -0.94
C CYS A 23 -10.26 -17.18 -0.33
N ALA A 24 -11.28 -17.98 0.00
CA ALA A 24 -12.57 -17.57 0.58
C ALA A 24 -12.44 -16.43 1.61
N GLU A 25 -11.56 -16.63 2.59
CA GLU A 25 -11.38 -15.69 3.69
C GLU A 25 -10.85 -14.32 3.24
N LYS A 26 -10.33 -14.20 2.03
CA LYS A 26 -9.72 -12.98 1.47
C LYS A 26 -10.63 -12.25 0.50
N LEU A 27 -11.76 -12.84 0.11
CA LEU A 27 -12.65 -12.27 -0.90
C LEU A 27 -13.59 -11.24 -0.30
N LEU A 28 -13.82 -10.16 -1.02
CA LEU A 28 -14.79 -9.13 -0.69
C LEU A 28 -15.48 -8.69 -1.98
N PRO A 29 -16.75 -8.26 -1.92
CA PRO A 29 -17.42 -7.73 -3.09
C PRO A 29 -16.87 -6.34 -3.40
N VAL A 30 -16.94 -5.98 -4.68
CA VAL A 30 -16.76 -4.62 -5.16
C VAL A 30 -17.83 -4.33 -6.20
N VAL A 31 -18.53 -3.20 -6.06
CA VAL A 31 -19.48 -2.78 -7.09
C VAL A 31 -18.69 -2.40 -8.35
N CYS A 32 -19.00 -3.05 -9.47
CA CYS A 32 -18.38 -2.82 -10.77
C CYS A 32 -19.24 -1.99 -11.72
N ASN A 33 -20.54 -1.85 -11.44
CA ASN A 33 -21.47 -1.08 -12.26
C ASN A 33 -21.16 0.43 -12.15
N PRO A 34 -20.68 1.09 -13.23
CA PRO A 34 -20.29 2.49 -13.20
C PRO A 34 -21.47 3.45 -13.02
N ASP A 35 -22.69 3.00 -13.36
CA ASP A 35 -23.92 3.81 -13.27
C ASP A 35 -24.58 3.72 -11.88
N ALA A 36 -24.02 2.91 -10.97
CA ALA A 36 -24.54 2.75 -9.63
C ALA A 36 -24.35 4.02 -8.78
N LEU A 37 -25.40 4.42 -8.06
CA LEU A 37 -25.38 5.64 -7.24
C LEU A 37 -24.62 5.41 -5.93
N VAL A 38 -23.56 6.18 -5.68
CA VAL A 38 -22.88 6.19 -4.37
C VAL A 38 -23.77 6.86 -3.34
N SER A 39 -23.92 6.24 -2.16
CA SER A 39 -24.67 6.83 -1.05
C SER A 39 -24.03 8.15 -0.63
N PRO A 40 -24.82 9.22 -0.36
CA PRO A 40 -24.28 10.49 0.13
C PRO A 40 -23.55 10.36 1.47
N ASP A 41 -23.88 9.33 2.26
CA ASP A 41 -23.23 9.05 3.55
C ASP A 41 -21.96 8.19 3.42
N SER A 42 -21.55 7.84 2.20
CA SER A 42 -20.33 7.04 1.98
C SER A 42 -19.10 7.92 1.75
N SER A 43 -17.98 7.53 2.36
CA SER A 43 -16.66 8.13 2.09
C SER A 43 -15.96 7.51 0.86
N LEU A 44 -16.65 6.65 0.10
CA LEU A 44 -16.11 5.99 -1.07
C LEU A 44 -15.78 7.03 -2.15
N LYS A 45 -14.52 7.08 -2.59
CA LYS A 45 -14.06 8.03 -3.62
C LYS A 45 -14.39 7.61 -5.05
N SER A 46 -14.40 6.30 -5.30
CA SER A 46 -14.66 5.73 -6.63
C SER A 46 -15.21 4.31 -6.54
N ILE A 47 -16.01 3.94 -7.54
CA ILE A 47 -16.56 2.60 -7.75
C ILE A 47 -15.51 1.71 -8.46
N GLY A 48 -15.57 0.39 -8.26
CA GLY A 48 -14.77 -0.57 -9.01
C GLY A 48 -13.32 -0.76 -8.52
N LYS A 49 -12.96 -0.24 -7.33
CA LYS A 49 -11.60 -0.40 -6.76
C LYS A 49 -11.58 -0.82 -5.30
N THR A 50 -12.32 -0.11 -4.45
CA THR A 50 -12.37 -0.38 -3.01
C THR A 50 -13.53 -1.32 -2.70
N PRO A 51 -13.36 -2.30 -1.78
CA PRO A 51 -14.43 -3.20 -1.37
C PRO A 51 -15.70 -2.44 -0.99
N SER A 52 -16.81 -2.81 -1.63
CA SER A 52 -18.07 -2.07 -1.60
C SER A 52 -19.25 -2.99 -1.86
N ARG A 53 -20.43 -2.54 -1.42
CA ARG A 53 -21.69 -3.26 -1.55
C ARG A 53 -22.85 -2.29 -1.71
N TYR A 54 -24.02 -2.79 -2.08
CA TYR A 54 -25.27 -2.05 -2.00
C TYR A 54 -25.82 -2.04 -0.57
N ASN A 55 -26.31 -0.87 -0.16
CA ASN A 55 -27.18 -0.75 1.01
C ASN A 55 -28.63 -1.14 0.64
N ARG A 56 -29.56 -1.05 1.61
CA ARG A 56 -30.99 -1.36 1.39
C ARG A 56 -31.68 -0.44 0.36
N LEU A 57 -31.13 0.74 0.09
CA LEU A 57 -31.62 1.70 -0.88
C LEU A 57 -30.99 1.50 -2.29
N ARG A 58 -30.28 0.39 -2.52
CA ARG A 58 -29.52 0.14 -3.77
C ARG A 58 -28.49 1.22 -4.09
N GLN A 59 -27.92 1.84 -3.06
CA GLN A 59 -26.80 2.76 -3.20
C GLN A 59 -25.49 2.09 -2.78
N VAL A 60 -24.40 2.42 -3.48
CA VAL A 60 -23.06 1.90 -3.21
C VAL A 60 -22.53 2.49 -1.91
N VAL A 61 -22.04 1.62 -1.04
CA VAL A 61 -21.32 1.97 0.19
C VAL A 61 -20.02 1.17 0.28
N GLY A 62 -18.94 1.81 0.71
CA GLY A 62 -17.71 1.10 1.08
C GLY A 62 -17.94 0.16 2.28
N ILE A 63 -17.16 -0.92 2.36
CA ILE A 63 -17.17 -1.82 3.52
C ILE A 63 -16.26 -1.23 4.62
N PRO A 64 -16.79 -0.81 5.79
CA PRO A 64 -15.96 -0.27 6.86
C PRO A 64 -15.00 -1.33 7.40
N ARG A 65 -13.74 -0.95 7.66
CA ARG A 65 -12.68 -1.84 8.17
C ARG A 65 -12.59 -3.15 7.38
N TRP A 66 -12.69 -3.06 6.06
CA TRP A 66 -12.68 -4.22 5.17
C TRP A 66 -11.43 -5.10 5.33
N THR A 67 -10.30 -4.54 5.77
CA THR A 67 -9.07 -5.28 6.11
C THR A 67 -9.28 -6.28 7.26
N GLU A 68 -10.21 -6.00 8.17
CA GLU A 68 -10.53 -6.81 9.36
C GLU A 68 -11.75 -7.71 9.16
N LYS A 69 -12.49 -7.56 8.05
CA LYS A 69 -13.72 -8.34 7.80
C LYS A 69 -13.41 -9.83 7.84
N ILE A 70 -14.13 -10.57 8.67
CA ILE A 70 -14.19 -12.03 8.64
C ILE A 70 -15.22 -12.40 7.58
N VAL A 71 -14.81 -13.14 6.56
CA VAL A 71 -15.67 -13.58 5.45
C VAL A 71 -16.19 -14.97 5.78
N THR A 72 -17.46 -15.22 5.50
CA THR A 72 -18.14 -16.50 5.74
C THR A 72 -18.67 -17.07 4.43
N ASP A 73 -18.95 -18.37 4.37
CA ASP A 73 -19.55 -19.00 3.19
C ASP A 73 -20.90 -18.37 2.82
N SER A 74 -21.65 -17.91 3.83
CA SER A 74 -22.91 -17.18 3.63
C SER A 74 -22.69 -15.80 2.99
N ASP A 75 -21.58 -15.12 3.33
CA ASP A 75 -21.19 -13.88 2.64
C ASP A 75 -20.91 -14.16 1.16
N ILE A 76 -20.09 -15.18 0.85
CA ILE A 76 -19.76 -15.56 -0.54
C ILE A 76 -21.02 -15.92 -1.32
N THR A 77 -21.89 -16.75 -0.75
CA THR A 77 -23.18 -17.12 -1.37
C THR A 77 -24.05 -15.90 -1.64
N THR A 78 -24.07 -14.93 -0.73
CA THR A 78 -24.85 -13.70 -0.94
C THR A 78 -24.24 -12.84 -2.05
N TRP A 79 -22.91 -12.71 -2.07
CA TRP A 79 -22.22 -11.83 -3.01
C TRP A 79 -22.21 -12.40 -4.43
N SER A 80 -22.12 -13.73 -4.60
CA SER A 80 -22.13 -14.38 -5.91
C SER A 80 -23.47 -14.27 -6.65
N ASN A 81 -24.55 -13.95 -5.93
CA ASN A 81 -25.88 -13.73 -6.51
C ASN A 81 -26.13 -12.29 -6.99
N GLU A 82 -25.24 -11.34 -6.67
CA GLU A 82 -25.37 -9.95 -7.14
C GLU A 82 -24.61 -9.74 -8.46
N PRO A 83 -25.30 -9.44 -9.57
CA PRO A 83 -24.67 -9.30 -10.89
C PRO A 83 -23.75 -8.08 -11.01
N ASP A 84 -23.81 -7.12 -10.09
CA ASP A 84 -22.93 -5.95 -10.13
C ASP A 84 -21.67 -6.11 -9.27
N TYR A 85 -21.52 -7.21 -8.53
CA TYR A 85 -20.35 -7.44 -7.67
C TYR A 85 -19.23 -8.17 -8.40
N GLY A 86 -18.13 -7.46 -8.62
CA GLY A 86 -16.83 -8.08 -8.86
C GLY A 86 -16.21 -8.62 -7.58
N ILE A 87 -15.04 -9.24 -7.72
CA ILE A 87 -14.28 -9.83 -6.62
C ILE A 87 -13.08 -8.95 -6.32
N CYS A 88 -13.02 -8.38 -5.12
CA CYS A 88 -11.78 -7.89 -4.52
C CYS A 88 -11.12 -9.02 -3.73
N MET A 89 -9.85 -9.28 -3.99
CA MET A 89 -9.03 -10.18 -3.20
C MET A 89 -8.08 -9.37 -2.32
N ARG A 90 -8.11 -9.61 -1.01
CA ARG A 90 -7.14 -9.06 -0.06
C ARG A 90 -5.80 -9.78 -0.20
N THR A 91 -4.73 -9.01 -0.17
CA THR A 91 -3.35 -9.53 -0.12
C THR A 91 -2.85 -9.62 1.32
N GLY A 92 -1.75 -10.34 1.52
CA GLY A 92 -1.25 -10.72 2.84
C GLY A 92 -1.59 -12.16 3.21
N ARG A 93 -1.08 -12.64 4.34
CA ARG A 93 -1.22 -14.05 4.78
C ARG A 93 -0.84 -15.05 3.68
N ASN A 94 0.37 -14.96 3.16
CA ASN A 94 0.94 -15.75 2.05
C ASN A 94 0.70 -15.21 0.63
N GLU A 95 -0.51 -14.80 0.27
CA GLU A 95 -0.76 -14.31 -1.10
C GLU A 95 -0.39 -12.82 -1.26
N LEU A 96 0.59 -12.56 -2.11
CA LEU A 96 1.05 -11.22 -2.48
C LEU A 96 0.75 -10.96 -3.96
N ALA A 97 0.81 -9.69 -4.36
CA ALA A 97 0.73 -9.35 -5.77
C ALA A 97 1.76 -8.28 -6.15
N VAL A 98 2.31 -8.39 -7.36
CA VAL A 98 3.09 -7.31 -7.98
C VAL A 98 2.17 -6.61 -8.97
N ASP A 99 1.72 -5.41 -8.62
CA ASP A 99 0.85 -4.57 -9.46
C ASP A 99 1.72 -3.62 -10.30
N CYS A 100 1.65 -3.78 -11.62
CA CYS A 100 2.47 -3.06 -12.58
C CYS A 100 1.63 -1.97 -13.26
N ASP A 101 1.57 -0.79 -12.63
CA ASP A 101 0.80 0.38 -13.06
C ASP A 101 1.56 1.21 -14.10
N SER A 102 2.02 0.57 -15.17
CA SER A 102 2.68 1.20 -16.32
C SER A 102 1.93 0.90 -17.61
N GLU A 103 1.68 1.93 -18.42
CA GLU A 103 1.13 1.76 -19.78
C GLU A 103 2.24 1.53 -20.83
N ASP A 104 3.52 1.64 -20.46
CA ASP A 104 4.64 1.47 -21.38
C ASP A 104 4.91 -0.01 -21.68
N GLU A 105 4.80 -0.41 -22.94
CA GLU A 105 4.98 -1.79 -23.39
C GLU A 105 6.39 -2.34 -23.13
N LYS A 106 7.42 -1.49 -23.18
CA LYS A 106 8.80 -1.90 -22.93
C LYS A 106 9.03 -2.19 -21.44
N ILE A 107 8.45 -1.37 -20.56
CA ILE A 107 8.46 -1.63 -19.11
C ILE A 107 7.77 -2.96 -18.82
N GLN A 108 6.60 -3.21 -19.40
CA GLN A 108 5.88 -4.49 -19.21
C GLN A 108 6.68 -5.68 -19.75
N ALA A 109 7.32 -5.54 -20.91
CA ALA A 109 8.17 -6.58 -21.49
C ALA A 109 9.41 -6.88 -20.64
N GLN A 110 10.06 -5.85 -20.07
CA GLN A 110 11.19 -6.02 -19.14
C GLN A 110 10.77 -6.76 -17.87
N ILE A 111 9.62 -6.41 -17.28
CA ILE A 111 9.08 -7.10 -16.11
C ILE A 111 8.79 -8.57 -16.41
N GLN A 112 8.15 -8.86 -17.55
CA GLN A 112 7.87 -10.24 -17.96
C GLN A 112 9.14 -11.05 -18.20
N ALA A 113 10.13 -10.46 -18.88
CA ALA A 113 11.42 -11.10 -19.11
C ALA A 113 12.13 -11.42 -17.79
N LEU A 114 12.14 -10.47 -16.84
CA LEU A 114 12.72 -10.65 -15.52
C LEU A 114 12.03 -11.77 -14.74
N LEU A 115 10.70 -11.75 -14.64
CA LEU A 115 9.93 -12.79 -13.94
C LEU A 115 10.16 -14.18 -14.55
N THR A 116 10.17 -14.27 -15.87
CA THR A 116 10.43 -15.54 -16.58
C THR A 116 11.85 -16.04 -16.33
N GLN A 117 12.84 -15.14 -16.38
CA GLN A 117 14.23 -15.48 -16.13
C GLN A 117 14.45 -15.98 -14.70
N MET A 118 13.83 -15.32 -13.71
CA MET A 118 14.01 -15.65 -12.30
C MET A 118 13.30 -16.94 -11.89
N PHE A 119 12.09 -17.18 -12.40
CA PHE A 119 11.23 -18.27 -11.93
C PHE A 119 11.04 -19.40 -12.94
N GLY A 120 11.59 -19.26 -14.15
CA GLY A 120 11.43 -20.21 -15.26
C GLY A 120 10.04 -20.23 -15.88
N LYS A 121 9.09 -19.46 -15.33
CA LYS A 121 7.72 -19.28 -15.81
C LYS A 121 7.17 -17.94 -15.34
N LEU A 122 6.16 -17.42 -16.03
CA LEU A 122 5.43 -16.25 -15.56
C LEU A 122 4.48 -16.65 -14.42
N PRO A 123 4.41 -15.84 -13.34
CA PRO A 123 3.32 -15.94 -12.39
C PRO A 123 1.97 -15.69 -13.09
N PRO A 124 0.84 -16.17 -12.52
CA PRO A 124 -0.47 -15.86 -13.06
C PRO A 124 -0.67 -14.35 -13.23
N ARG A 125 -0.91 -13.94 -14.47
CA ARG A 125 -1.00 -12.53 -14.84
C ARG A 125 -2.45 -12.13 -15.05
N ARG A 126 -2.90 -11.15 -14.26
CA ARG A 126 -4.17 -10.46 -14.43
C ARG A 126 -3.97 -9.23 -15.31
N HIS A 127 -4.82 -9.03 -16.30
CA HIS A 127 -4.76 -7.89 -17.20
C HIS A 127 -6.16 -7.44 -17.65
N ARG A 128 -6.19 -6.38 -18.45
CA ARG A 128 -7.35 -5.96 -19.25
C ARG A 128 -6.93 -5.88 -20.71
N ASN A 129 -7.87 -5.93 -21.64
CA ASN A 129 -7.55 -5.87 -23.08
C ASN A 129 -7.26 -4.45 -23.59
N ASN A 130 -7.59 -3.42 -22.82
CA ASN A 130 -7.52 -2.02 -23.21
C ASN A 130 -6.43 -1.24 -22.45
N SER A 131 -5.51 -1.93 -21.78
CA SER A 131 -4.49 -1.33 -20.92
C SER A 131 -3.33 -2.30 -20.78
N ASN A 132 -2.10 -1.78 -20.80
CA ASN A 132 -0.88 -2.57 -20.63
C ASN A 132 -0.60 -2.86 -19.14
N LYS A 133 -1.29 -2.16 -18.23
CA LYS A 133 -1.22 -2.39 -16.80
C LYS A 133 -1.67 -3.81 -16.46
N CYS A 134 -0.86 -4.50 -15.66
CA CYS A 134 -1.14 -5.87 -15.27
C CYS A 134 -0.71 -6.13 -13.83
N LEU A 135 -1.08 -7.30 -13.30
CA LEU A 135 -0.74 -7.73 -11.96
C LEU A 135 -0.29 -9.19 -12.00
N TYR A 136 0.73 -9.53 -11.22
CA TYR A 136 1.22 -10.91 -11.06
C TYR A 136 0.92 -11.42 -9.66
N LEU A 137 0.34 -12.61 -9.56
CA LEU A 137 -0.02 -13.24 -8.27
C LEU A 137 1.11 -14.16 -7.76
N LEU A 138 1.55 -13.94 -6.53
CA LEU A 138 2.61 -14.68 -5.86
C LEU A 138 2.12 -15.29 -4.54
N SER A 139 2.77 -16.36 -4.08
CA SER A 139 2.60 -16.90 -2.74
C SER A 139 3.94 -17.00 -2.03
N VAL A 140 4.06 -16.33 -0.89
CA VAL A 140 5.30 -16.18 -0.12
C VAL A 140 4.97 -16.24 1.35
N LYS A 141 5.53 -17.21 2.08
CA LYS A 141 5.32 -17.33 3.52
C LYS A 141 5.99 -16.19 4.27
N GLY A 142 5.23 -15.49 5.10
CA GLY A 142 5.75 -14.41 5.93
C GLY A 142 4.76 -13.26 6.09
N GLU A 143 5.18 -12.25 6.84
CA GLU A 143 4.48 -10.98 6.97
C GLU A 143 5.19 -9.93 6.14
N TYR A 144 4.47 -9.36 5.18
CA TYR A 144 5.03 -8.40 4.24
C TYR A 144 4.23 -7.10 4.26
N ARG A 145 4.90 -6.01 3.91
CA ARG A 145 4.31 -4.69 3.80
C ARG A 145 4.29 -4.24 2.36
N LYS A 146 3.48 -3.21 2.10
CA LYS A 146 3.43 -2.59 0.79
C LYS A 146 4.81 -2.06 0.44
N ARG A 147 5.30 -2.34 -0.77
CA ARG A 147 6.50 -1.71 -1.33
C ARG A 147 6.15 -1.03 -2.64
N VAL A 148 6.88 0.02 -2.98
CA VAL A 148 6.59 0.85 -4.15
C VAL A 148 7.89 1.26 -4.82
N HIS A 149 8.02 0.90 -6.09
CA HIS A 149 9.00 1.48 -7.02
C HIS A 149 8.26 2.47 -7.92
N ARG A 150 8.55 3.76 -7.75
CA ARG A 150 8.09 4.80 -8.67
C ARG A 150 9.08 4.91 -9.81
N LEU A 151 8.60 4.71 -11.03
CA LEU A 151 9.40 4.85 -12.23
C LEU A 151 9.57 6.33 -12.59
N ASP A 152 10.63 6.63 -13.34
CA ASP A 152 10.96 7.99 -13.75
C ASP A 152 9.87 8.59 -14.67
N GLY A 153 9.66 9.90 -14.54
CA GLY A 153 8.62 10.63 -15.26
C GLY A 153 7.22 10.01 -15.13
N ASP A 154 6.57 9.80 -16.28
CA ASP A 154 5.20 9.29 -16.39
C ASP A 154 5.14 7.77 -16.66
N LEU A 155 6.25 7.04 -16.43
CA LEU A 155 6.32 5.60 -16.69
C LEU A 155 5.51 4.75 -15.69
N GLY A 156 5.00 5.35 -14.62
CA GLY A 156 4.09 4.70 -13.69
C GLY A 156 4.75 4.15 -12.44
N ILE A 157 4.12 3.16 -11.82
CA ILE A 157 4.50 2.64 -10.50
C ILE A 157 4.42 1.11 -10.50
N ILE A 158 5.39 0.46 -9.87
CA ILE A 158 5.33 -0.97 -9.55
C ILE A 158 5.12 -1.12 -8.04
N GLU A 159 4.06 -1.81 -7.62
CA GLU A 159 3.71 -1.97 -6.21
C GLU A 159 3.72 -3.46 -5.80
N LEU A 160 4.38 -3.77 -4.68
CA LEU A 160 4.14 -5.02 -3.96
C LEU A 160 2.92 -4.81 -3.07
N LEU A 161 1.82 -5.45 -3.40
CA LEU A 161 0.60 -5.48 -2.61
C LEU A 161 0.70 -6.63 -1.59
N ALA A 162 0.72 -6.28 -0.30
CA ALA A 162 0.85 -7.19 0.82
C ALA A 162 -0.25 -6.92 1.87
N ASP A 163 0.05 -7.08 3.17
CA ASP A 163 -0.92 -6.88 4.23
C ASP A 163 -1.61 -5.50 4.14
N GLY A 164 -2.94 -5.51 4.29
CA GLY A 164 -3.76 -4.29 4.25
C GLY A 164 -3.99 -3.71 2.86
N GLN A 165 -3.57 -4.41 1.80
CA GLN A 165 -3.87 -4.07 0.41
C GLN A 165 -4.87 -5.06 -0.21
N GLN A 166 -5.34 -4.73 -1.41
CA GLN A 166 -6.26 -5.54 -2.18
C GLN A 166 -6.14 -5.23 -3.67
N PHE A 167 -6.60 -6.16 -4.52
CA PHE A 167 -6.79 -5.92 -5.95
C PHE A 167 -8.14 -6.47 -6.41
N VAL A 168 -8.64 -6.01 -7.56
CA VAL A 168 -9.85 -6.57 -8.18
C VAL A 168 -9.45 -7.76 -9.04
N ALA A 169 -9.85 -8.96 -8.63
CA ALA A 169 -9.53 -10.24 -9.25
C ALA A 169 -10.48 -10.61 -10.40
N ALA A 170 -11.76 -10.21 -10.32
CA ALA A 170 -12.77 -10.52 -11.33
C ALA A 170 -13.85 -9.43 -11.41
N GLY A 171 -14.54 -9.37 -12.54
CA GLY A 171 -15.57 -8.36 -12.86
C GLY A 171 -15.13 -7.38 -13.95
N THR A 172 -15.80 -6.24 -14.01
CA THR A 172 -15.59 -5.22 -15.05
C THR A 172 -14.95 -3.98 -14.43
N HIS A 173 -13.90 -3.47 -15.07
CA HIS A 173 -13.25 -2.21 -14.69
C HIS A 173 -14.14 -1.02 -15.08
N PRO A 174 -14.07 0.14 -14.40
CA PRO A 174 -14.85 1.34 -14.76
C PRO A 174 -14.67 1.82 -16.22
N SER A 175 -13.62 1.39 -16.92
CA SER A 175 -13.46 1.64 -18.36
C SER A 175 -14.31 0.73 -19.27
N GLY A 176 -15.12 -0.17 -18.71
CA GLY A 176 -15.91 -1.17 -19.44
C GLY A 176 -15.16 -2.47 -19.79
N ALA A 177 -13.83 -2.50 -19.61
CA ALA A 177 -13.02 -3.68 -19.92
C ALA A 177 -13.16 -4.75 -18.83
N ARG A 178 -13.32 -6.02 -19.25
CA ARG A 178 -13.30 -7.17 -18.33
C ARG A 178 -11.90 -7.37 -17.78
N ILE A 179 -11.86 -7.72 -16.49
CA ILE A 179 -10.65 -8.24 -15.85
C ILE A 179 -10.46 -9.67 -16.32
N GLN A 180 -9.25 -9.99 -16.78
CA GLN A 180 -8.90 -11.27 -17.36
C GLN A 180 -7.60 -11.80 -16.76
N TRP A 181 -7.38 -13.10 -16.92
CA TRP A 181 -6.17 -13.80 -16.49
C TRP A 181 -5.63 -14.63 -17.65
N ASP A 182 -4.31 -14.60 -17.85
CA ASP A 182 -3.66 -15.42 -18.86
C ASP A 182 -3.91 -16.91 -18.58
N GLY A 183 -4.44 -17.64 -19.57
CA GLY A 183 -4.78 -19.05 -19.42
C GLY A 183 -6.06 -19.33 -18.61
N GLY A 184 -6.80 -18.30 -18.21
CA GLY A 184 -7.99 -18.43 -17.36
C GLY A 184 -7.69 -18.12 -15.89
N LEU A 185 -8.69 -18.30 -15.02
CA LEU A 185 -8.55 -18.01 -13.60
C LEU A 185 -7.45 -18.87 -12.97
N PRO A 186 -6.60 -18.31 -12.11
CA PRO A 186 -5.48 -19.03 -11.51
C PRO A 186 -6.00 -20.13 -10.58
N SER A 187 -5.52 -21.37 -10.73
CA SER A 187 -5.73 -22.42 -9.73
C SER A 187 -4.78 -22.25 -8.54
N ASP A 188 -3.56 -21.80 -8.82
CA ASP A 188 -2.49 -21.68 -7.84
C ASP A 188 -1.68 -20.40 -8.10
N PRO A 189 -1.35 -19.62 -7.06
CA PRO A 189 -0.36 -18.56 -7.16
C PRO A 189 1.05 -19.15 -7.42
N LEU A 190 1.98 -18.33 -7.91
CA LEU A 190 3.37 -18.77 -8.00
C LEU A 190 4.02 -18.76 -6.62
N GLU A 191 4.29 -19.94 -6.05
CA GLU A 191 5.06 -20.08 -4.81
C GLU A 191 6.53 -19.67 -5.04
N ILE A 192 7.02 -18.74 -4.22
CA ILE A 192 8.42 -18.31 -4.18
C ILE A 192 8.90 -18.22 -2.73
N THR A 193 10.22 -18.27 -2.51
CA THR A 193 10.82 -18.08 -1.19
C THR A 193 10.93 -16.60 -0.81
N PRO A 194 11.07 -16.26 0.48
CA PRO A 194 11.37 -14.90 0.91
C PRO A 194 12.61 -14.30 0.22
N GLU A 195 13.66 -15.08 0.03
CA GLU A 195 14.89 -14.65 -0.64
C GLU A 195 14.64 -14.35 -2.12
N GLN A 196 13.81 -15.17 -2.78
CA GLN A 196 13.39 -14.93 -4.16
C GLN A 196 12.58 -13.64 -4.31
N LEU A 197 11.73 -13.32 -3.33
CA LEU A 197 11.00 -12.05 -3.31
C LEU A 197 11.97 -10.86 -3.19
N GLU A 198 12.94 -10.91 -2.29
CA GLU A 198 13.93 -9.83 -2.14
C GLU A 198 14.80 -9.68 -3.39
N MET A 199 15.25 -10.79 -4.00
CA MET A 199 15.97 -10.75 -5.27
C MET A 199 15.14 -10.13 -6.38
N LEU A 200 13.84 -10.47 -6.49
CA LEU A 200 12.94 -9.89 -7.47
C LEU A 200 12.82 -8.38 -7.26
N TRP A 201 12.60 -7.96 -6.01
CA TRP A 201 12.40 -6.55 -5.69
C TRP A 201 13.64 -5.70 -5.97
N SER A 202 14.84 -6.23 -5.69
CA SER A 202 16.11 -5.58 -6.05
C SER A 202 16.31 -5.53 -7.56
N ALA A 203 16.08 -6.64 -8.27
CA ALA A 203 16.27 -6.69 -9.71
C ALA A 203 15.32 -5.75 -10.47
N LEU A 204 14.09 -5.58 -9.98
CA LEU A 204 13.16 -4.56 -10.51
C LEU A 204 13.73 -3.14 -10.35
N ALA A 205 14.38 -2.84 -9.22
CA ALA A 205 14.99 -1.53 -8.98
C ALA A 205 16.20 -1.28 -9.88
N GLU A 206 16.99 -2.32 -10.17
CA GLU A 206 18.19 -2.23 -10.99
C GLU A 206 17.90 -2.16 -12.50
N GLN A 207 16.87 -2.88 -12.96
CA GLN A 207 16.60 -3.03 -14.39
C GLN A 207 15.58 -2.05 -14.95
N LEU A 208 14.73 -1.48 -14.09
CA LEU A 208 13.75 -0.47 -14.49
C LEU A 208 14.28 0.93 -14.14
N PRO A 209 13.80 1.99 -14.81
CA PRO A 209 14.16 3.37 -14.48
C PRO A 209 13.45 3.81 -13.19
N VAL A 210 13.86 3.26 -12.03
CA VAL A 210 13.28 3.60 -10.72
C VAL A 210 13.86 4.92 -10.22
N ALA A 211 12.99 5.91 -10.01
CA ALA A 211 13.35 7.19 -9.42
C ALA A 211 13.33 7.15 -7.88
N VAL A 212 12.34 6.45 -7.31
CA VAL A 212 12.16 6.36 -5.86
C VAL A 212 11.64 4.97 -5.49
N SER A 213 12.29 4.34 -4.50
CA SER A 213 11.83 3.10 -3.86
C SER A 213 11.40 3.40 -2.43
N THR A 214 10.26 2.85 -2.01
CA THR A 214 9.77 2.97 -0.63
C THR A 214 9.16 1.66 -0.14
N GLU A 215 9.24 1.43 1.16
CA GLU A 215 8.50 0.39 1.86
C GLU A 215 7.60 1.05 2.90
N ALA A 216 6.35 0.59 2.97
CA ALA A 216 5.44 1.03 4.01
C ALA A 216 6.01 0.54 5.34
N ILE A 217 6.53 1.49 6.12
CA ILE A 217 6.88 1.28 7.51
C ILE A 217 5.64 0.69 8.18
N ALA A 218 5.83 -0.33 9.03
CA ALA A 218 4.77 -0.82 9.90
C ALA A 218 4.01 0.39 10.42
N ALA A 219 2.68 0.41 10.30
CA ALA A 219 1.88 1.48 10.87
C ALA A 219 2.30 1.58 12.34
N GLY A 220 3.24 2.48 12.64
CA GLY A 220 3.71 2.72 13.97
C GLY A 220 2.44 3.00 14.72
N LYS A 221 2.16 2.18 15.75
CA LYS A 221 0.98 2.25 16.63
C LYS A 221 0.33 3.61 16.44
N LEU A 222 -0.78 3.72 15.71
CA LEU A 222 -1.41 5.03 15.46
C LEU A 222 -1.40 5.77 16.80
N ARG A 223 -0.76 6.95 16.85
CA ARG A 223 -0.60 7.73 18.09
C ARG A 223 -1.92 7.67 18.84
N ASP A 224 -1.92 7.07 20.03
CA ASP A 224 -3.14 7.03 20.82
C ASP A 224 -3.45 8.47 21.25
N ARG A 225 -4.39 9.09 20.53
CA ARG A 225 -4.79 10.48 20.75
C ARG A 225 -5.51 10.67 22.09
N GLY A 226 -5.88 9.58 22.77
CA GLY A 226 -6.44 9.61 24.13
C GLY A 226 -5.39 9.68 25.24
N ILE A 227 -4.11 9.40 24.94
CA ILE A 227 -3.02 9.44 25.92
C ILE A 227 -2.31 10.80 25.82
N SER A 228 -2.35 11.56 26.92
CA SER A 228 -1.64 12.83 27.05
C SER A 228 -0.32 12.61 27.78
N THR A 229 0.77 13.08 27.17
CA THR A 229 2.15 12.93 27.68
C THR A 229 2.87 14.27 27.68
N PRO A 230 2.36 15.30 28.36
CA PRO A 230 2.88 16.67 28.25
C PRO A 230 4.35 16.82 28.65
N ASN A 231 4.87 15.88 29.44
CA ASN A 231 6.25 15.87 29.93
C ASN A 231 7.11 14.78 29.25
N ALA A 232 6.72 14.28 28.07
CA ALA A 232 7.55 13.34 27.33
C ALA A 232 8.89 14.01 26.97
N THR A 233 9.99 13.34 27.32
CA THR A 233 11.35 13.79 27.04
C THR A 233 12.27 12.57 26.99
N ASP A 234 13.40 12.72 26.32
CA ASP A 234 14.51 11.77 26.24
C ASP A 234 15.81 12.51 25.88
N GLU A 235 16.91 11.76 25.75
CA GLU A 235 18.24 12.33 25.48
C GLU A 235 18.28 13.18 24.20
N THR A 236 17.56 12.78 23.16
CA THR A 236 17.49 13.56 21.91
C THR A 236 16.66 14.83 22.11
N ALA A 237 15.52 14.77 22.81
CA ALA A 237 14.72 15.96 23.12
C ALA A 237 15.51 16.97 23.96
N ASP A 238 16.22 16.47 24.99
CA ASP A 238 17.04 17.29 25.87
C ASP A 238 18.20 17.93 25.10
N TYR A 239 18.79 17.22 24.13
CA TYR A 239 19.81 17.78 23.24
C TYR A 239 19.26 18.86 22.30
N LEU A 240 18.09 18.65 21.71
CA LEU A 240 17.45 19.63 20.83
C LEU A 240 17.18 20.95 21.58
N ASP A 241 16.73 20.83 22.84
CA ASP A 241 16.51 21.97 23.72
C ASP A 241 17.83 22.67 24.09
N ALA A 242 18.87 21.89 24.47
CA ALA A 242 20.16 22.43 24.89
C ALA A 242 20.96 23.11 23.76
N ASN A 243 20.77 22.66 22.52
CA ASN A 243 21.52 23.16 21.35
C ASN A 243 20.72 24.14 20.48
N GLY A 244 19.54 24.59 20.95
CA GLY A 244 18.77 25.63 20.28
C GLY A 244 18.05 25.20 19.00
N TRP A 245 17.88 23.89 18.79
CA TRP A 245 17.10 23.36 17.66
C TRP A 245 15.59 23.52 17.86
N THR A 246 15.13 23.52 19.11
CA THR A 246 13.72 23.63 19.47
C THR A 246 13.18 25.05 19.27
N LEU A 247 12.21 25.19 18.37
CA LEU A 247 11.42 26.40 18.12
C LEU A 247 10.21 26.51 19.05
N GLY A 248 9.69 25.38 19.53
CA GLY A 248 8.54 25.34 20.42
C GLY A 248 8.21 23.94 20.88
N VAL A 249 7.32 23.81 21.88
CA VAL A 249 6.91 22.53 22.46
C VAL A 249 5.41 22.34 22.28
N GLY A 250 5.02 21.19 21.73
CA GLY A 250 3.63 20.79 21.57
C GLY A 250 3.03 20.23 22.85
N LYS A 251 1.70 20.05 22.82
CA LYS A 251 0.89 19.66 23.98
C LYS A 251 1.25 18.30 24.60
N ASN A 252 1.96 17.43 23.87
CA ASN A 252 2.35 16.09 24.30
C ASN A 252 3.89 15.96 24.37
N GLY A 253 4.61 17.07 24.52
CA GLY A 253 6.07 17.07 24.63
C GLY A 253 6.81 16.99 23.29
N GLU A 254 6.12 17.02 22.14
CA GLU A 254 6.81 17.07 20.85
C GLU A 254 7.61 18.39 20.70
N ARG A 255 8.86 18.32 20.26
CA ARG A 255 9.69 19.50 19.97
C ARG A 255 9.49 19.89 18.53
N TYR A 256 8.95 21.07 18.29
CA TYR A 256 8.95 21.68 16.96
C TYR A 256 10.36 22.22 16.69
N ILE A 257 10.96 21.83 15.58
CA ILE A 257 12.35 22.17 15.27
C ILE A 257 12.46 22.76 13.88
N THR A 258 13.53 23.53 13.66
CA THR A 258 13.97 23.83 12.29
C THR A 258 14.44 22.52 11.65
N CYS A 259 13.95 22.21 10.45
CA CYS A 259 14.43 21.03 9.74
C CYS A 259 15.91 21.23 9.38
N PRO A 260 16.81 20.29 9.73
CA PRO A 260 18.23 20.40 9.35
C PRO A 260 18.45 20.28 7.83
N PHE A 261 17.42 19.91 7.07
CA PHE A 261 17.44 19.82 5.60
C PHE A 261 16.64 20.93 4.91
N ALA A 262 16.41 22.06 5.59
CA ALA A 262 15.58 23.16 5.11
C ALA A 262 15.99 23.68 3.71
N ASP A 263 17.28 23.64 3.39
CA ASP A 263 17.82 24.09 2.08
C ASP A 263 17.26 23.28 0.90
N GLY A 264 16.78 22.05 1.14
CA GLY A 264 16.16 21.19 0.13
C GLY A 264 14.63 21.34 0.04
N HIS A 265 14.04 22.31 0.72
CA HIS A 265 12.59 22.53 0.72
C HIS A 265 12.20 23.48 -0.42
N SER A 266 11.13 23.15 -1.16
CA SER A 266 10.61 23.99 -2.24
C SER A 266 9.52 24.98 -1.80
N ILE A 267 9.13 24.95 -0.52
CA ILE A 267 8.05 25.76 0.08
C ILE A 267 8.48 26.18 1.49
N ASP A 268 8.11 27.40 1.89
CA ASP A 268 8.36 27.93 3.24
C ASP A 268 7.75 27.03 4.34
N SER A 269 8.51 26.87 5.42
CA SER A 269 8.15 26.00 6.55
C SER A 269 7.35 26.77 7.61
N ASP A 270 6.20 26.23 8.03
CA ASP A 270 5.58 26.62 9.30
C ASP A 270 6.45 26.10 10.47
N PRO A 271 6.56 26.80 11.60
CA PRO A 271 7.28 26.34 12.79
C PRO A 271 6.93 24.91 13.22
N THR A 272 5.74 24.40 12.89
CA THR A 272 5.27 23.05 13.22
C THR A 272 5.52 22.00 12.13
N SER A 273 6.07 22.38 10.98
CA SER A 273 6.28 21.51 9.82
C SER A 273 7.32 20.40 10.04
N THR A 274 8.20 20.55 11.04
CA THR A 274 9.14 19.50 11.46
C THR A 274 9.09 19.35 12.97
N ALA A 275 8.89 18.13 13.45
CA ALA A 275 8.78 17.84 14.87
C ALA A 275 9.57 16.59 15.25
N TYR A 276 10.17 16.61 16.43
CA TYR A 276 10.68 15.44 17.11
C TYR A 276 9.68 15.01 18.19
N PHE A 277 9.32 13.72 18.20
CA PHE A 277 8.49 13.10 19.23
C PHE A 277 9.40 12.29 20.16
N PRO A 278 9.57 12.69 21.43
CA PRO A 278 10.40 11.94 22.36
C PRO A 278 9.85 10.54 22.63
N SER A 279 10.70 9.64 23.09
CA SER A 279 10.30 8.35 23.62
C SER A 279 9.23 8.51 24.71
N SER A 280 8.37 7.51 24.84
CA SER A 280 7.18 7.50 25.70
C SER A 280 6.06 8.47 25.31
N THR A 281 6.22 9.31 24.28
CA THR A 281 5.11 10.11 23.75
C THR A 281 3.99 9.17 23.33
N ALA A 282 2.78 9.33 23.90
CA ALA A 282 1.60 8.51 23.58
C ALA A 282 1.85 6.97 23.48
N GLY A 283 2.78 6.43 24.27
CA GLY A 283 3.06 4.98 24.34
C GLY A 283 4.05 4.42 23.31
N PHE A 284 4.78 5.27 22.59
CA PHE A 284 5.92 4.85 21.75
C PHE A 284 7.15 4.57 22.61
N LYS A 285 7.92 3.51 22.32
CA LYS A 285 9.12 3.15 23.11
C LYS A 285 10.39 3.90 22.68
N VAL A 286 10.38 4.46 21.47
CA VAL A 286 11.53 5.10 20.83
C VAL A 286 11.06 6.44 20.29
N GLY A 287 11.91 7.46 20.33
CA GLY A 287 11.62 8.75 19.75
C GLY A 287 11.66 8.72 18.21
N HIS A 288 11.03 9.71 17.57
CA HIS A 288 10.87 9.74 16.11
C HIS A 288 10.80 11.17 15.57
N PHE A 289 11.52 11.45 14.48
CA PHE A 289 11.44 12.69 13.72
C PHE A 289 10.35 12.59 12.65
N LYS A 290 9.58 13.66 12.51
CA LYS A 290 8.61 13.82 11.42
C LYS A 290 8.76 15.18 10.78
N CYS A 291 9.14 15.18 9.50
CA CYS A 291 9.07 16.34 8.63
C CYS A 291 7.90 16.15 7.64
N LEU A 292 7.12 17.20 7.40
CA LEU A 292 5.98 17.18 6.47
C LEU A 292 6.38 17.51 5.02
N HIS A 293 7.63 17.92 4.77
CA HIS A 293 8.10 18.29 3.43
C HIS A 293 8.41 17.04 2.60
N ALA A 294 7.98 17.07 1.34
CA ALA A 294 8.15 15.95 0.40
C ALA A 294 9.63 15.58 0.20
N SER A 295 10.53 16.57 0.18
CA SER A 295 11.98 16.33 0.06
C SER A 295 12.59 15.62 1.27
N CYS A 296 11.90 15.55 2.40
CA CYS A 296 12.32 14.79 3.58
C CYS A 296 11.66 13.41 3.68
N ALA A 297 10.78 13.02 2.75
CA ALA A 297 10.03 11.77 2.84
C ALA A 297 10.90 10.50 2.82
N HIS A 298 12.10 10.59 2.26
CA HIS A 298 13.07 9.50 2.19
C HIS A 298 13.99 9.42 3.43
N ARG A 299 13.86 10.35 4.39
CA ARG A 299 14.76 10.47 5.54
C ARG A 299 14.24 9.70 6.74
N ASN A 300 15.15 9.02 7.42
CA ASN A 300 14.89 8.29 8.66
C ASN A 300 15.44 9.04 9.88
N ASP A 301 15.17 8.53 11.09
CA ASP A 301 15.60 9.17 12.33
C ASP A 301 17.12 9.35 12.42
N GLY A 302 17.89 8.38 11.91
CA GLY A 302 19.35 8.46 11.85
C GLY A 302 19.85 9.59 10.95
N ASP A 303 19.18 9.86 9.82
CA ASP A 303 19.53 10.99 8.96
C ASP A 303 19.37 12.33 9.70
N PHE A 304 18.28 12.49 10.47
CA PHE A 304 18.06 13.67 11.27
C PHE A 304 19.08 13.81 12.40
N LEU A 305 19.35 12.73 13.15
CA LEU A 305 20.33 12.72 14.24
C LEU A 305 21.72 13.10 13.75
N ASN A 306 22.15 12.56 12.60
CA ASN A 306 23.43 12.90 11.99
C ASN A 306 23.48 14.38 11.57
N ALA A 307 22.41 14.90 10.97
CA ALA A 307 22.37 16.27 10.47
C ALA A 307 22.32 17.33 11.59
N ILE A 308 21.84 16.98 12.79
CA ILE A 308 21.91 17.84 13.97
C ILE A 308 23.15 17.57 14.84
N GLU A 309 24.06 16.69 14.39
CA GLU A 309 25.29 16.29 15.11
C GLU A 309 25.04 15.66 16.49
N PHE A 310 23.90 14.96 16.65
CA PHE A 310 23.61 14.21 17.86
C PHE A 310 24.47 12.94 17.93
N GLY A 311 25.22 12.76 19.01
CA GLY A 311 26.10 11.60 19.23
C GLY A 311 27.49 11.68 18.57
N VAL A 312 27.83 12.79 17.89
CA VAL A 312 29.15 12.96 17.24
C VAL A 312 30.30 13.05 18.25
N ARG A 313 30.04 13.52 19.48
CA ARG A 313 31.04 13.63 20.54
C ARG A 313 31.43 12.30 21.21
N ASP A 314 30.66 11.23 21.04
CA ASP A 314 30.97 9.92 21.64
C ASP A 314 32.07 9.16 20.87
N PHE A 315 32.54 9.69 19.74
CA PHE A 315 33.60 9.10 18.91
C PHE A 315 34.91 9.90 18.89
N GLU A 316 34.95 11.13 19.44
CA GLU A 316 36.18 11.94 19.48
C GLU A 316 37.16 11.52 20.60
N ASP A 317 36.74 10.68 21.55
CA ASP A 317 37.58 10.15 22.64
C ASP A 317 38.35 8.86 22.26
N LEU A 318 38.37 8.47 20.98
CA LEU A 318 39.06 7.27 20.47
C LEU A 318 40.29 7.55 19.59
N THR A 319 40.83 8.77 19.59
CA THR A 319 42.11 9.11 18.92
C THR A 319 43.16 9.65 19.86
#